data_AF-A0A1V6F587-F1
#
_entry.id   AF-A0A1V6F587-F1
#
_cell.length_a   1.000
_cell.length_b   1.000
_cell.length_c   1.000
_cell.angle_alpha   90.00
_cell.angle_beta   90.00
_cell.angle_gamma   90.00
#
_symmetry.space_group_name_H-M   'P 1'
#
loop_
_entity.id
_entity.type
_entity.pdbx_description
1 polymer ?
#
loop_
_entity_poly.entity_id
_entity_poly.type
_entity_poly.pdbx_seq_one_letter_code
_entity_poly.pdbx_strand_id
1 'polypeptide(L)'
;MTGERSISGTVFHYIRQGVCIVLPVLLLFGLAEMAARIQERRTPPLPVDIGQGFDRDSTLFVPAEDGFMETNPDKGVSFQYQRFALRKPPRTLRLFALGGSSVNYLDYEFSQLRQDLETACANRFDHVEIINCGGLSYGTHRLVLIAAEIVHYDPDIVLLYSGHNEFEEVQQMRLANLQYTSAQRLLGKSALFRLIRDFWARRRIATLQEASDLRTLADSIPDSSKAWLHPFTPEEVRGRMDAFKNNLESMAALFSSHKIPLILGTVPSNLFRPNLPGADGTLYEEVIDLFEKGQYAAGLRQGRELLRNASPRHQSSDAENEIMREVARKHKVPLADVEAAIVSAEPNGVPGQTLFNDHCHLNPEGNKILRLLYQQKILDILRCGDASEGRDTLQ
;
A
#
# COMPACT_ATOMS: atom_id res chain seq x y z
N MET A 1 72.23 -6.21 7.60
CA MET A 1 71.69 -7.57 7.43
C MET A 1 70.25 -7.47 6.96
N THR A 2 70.06 -7.37 5.65
CA THR A 2 68.76 -7.31 4.98
C THR A 2 68.42 -8.72 4.49
N GLY A 3 67.57 -9.43 5.24
CA GLY A 3 67.10 -10.76 4.87
C GLY A 3 65.95 -10.67 3.88
N GLU A 4 66.25 -10.77 2.58
CA GLU A 4 65.23 -11.01 1.55
C GLU A 4 64.60 -12.39 1.76
N ARG A 5 63.34 -12.41 2.19
CA ARG A 5 62.53 -13.64 2.22
C ARG A 5 62.15 -14.00 0.77
N SER A 6 63.01 -14.78 0.11
CA SER A 6 62.70 -15.39 -1.18
C SER A 6 61.46 -16.30 -1.04
N ILE A 7 60.40 -15.98 -1.76
CA ILE A 7 59.21 -16.83 -1.89
C ILE A 7 59.66 -18.15 -2.54
N SER A 8 59.40 -19.29 -1.89
CA SER A 8 59.75 -20.62 -2.41
C SER A 8 59.12 -20.86 -3.80
N GLY A 9 59.87 -21.43 -4.75
CA GLY A 9 59.42 -21.67 -6.13
C GLY A 9 58.13 -22.48 -6.23
N THR A 10 57.81 -23.29 -5.22
CA THR A 10 56.55 -24.01 -5.08
C THR A 10 55.36 -23.05 -4.88
N VAL A 11 55.52 -22.01 -4.05
CA VAL A 11 54.49 -20.99 -3.81
C VAL A 11 54.25 -20.17 -5.08
N PHE A 12 55.31 -19.81 -5.81
CA PHE A 12 55.19 -19.13 -7.10
C PHE A 12 54.46 -19.99 -8.15
N HIS A 13 54.68 -21.30 -8.16
CA HIS A 13 53.98 -22.23 -9.05
C HIS A 13 52.48 -22.31 -8.78
N TYR A 14 52.08 -22.43 -7.51
CA TYR A 14 50.65 -22.44 -7.13
C TYR A 14 49.97 -21.09 -7.39
N ILE A 15 50.66 -19.97 -7.18
CA ILE A 15 50.14 -18.65 -7.54
C ILE A 15 49.93 -18.55 -9.05
N ARG A 16 50.90 -18.99 -9.86
CA ARG A 16 50.78 -18.95 -11.33
C ARG A 16 49.64 -19.84 -11.83
N GLN A 17 49.49 -21.05 -11.30
CA GLN A 17 48.38 -21.94 -11.62
C GLN A 17 47.03 -21.36 -11.19
N GLY A 18 46.94 -20.78 -9.99
CA GLY A 18 45.77 -20.08 -9.50
C GLY A 18 45.38 -18.92 -10.43
N VAL A 19 46.34 -18.12 -10.87
CA VAL A 19 46.10 -17.02 -11.84
C VAL A 19 45.61 -17.57 -13.19
N CYS A 20 46.24 -18.62 -13.73
CA CYS A 20 45.82 -19.22 -15.00
C CYS A 20 44.42 -19.82 -14.98
N ILE A 21 43.90 -20.22 -13.82
CA ILE A 21 42.54 -20.78 -13.67
C ILE A 21 41.52 -19.69 -13.35
N VAL A 22 41.85 -18.77 -12.44
CA VAL A 22 40.93 -17.74 -11.96
C VAL A 22 40.76 -16.61 -12.99
N LEU A 23 41.82 -16.23 -13.69
CA LEU A 23 41.78 -15.11 -14.63
C LEU A 23 40.82 -15.33 -15.81
N PRO A 24 40.79 -16.49 -16.50
CA PRO A 24 39.82 -16.74 -17.56
C PRO A 24 38.37 -16.73 -17.06
N VAL A 25 38.13 -17.23 -15.84
CA VAL A 25 36.80 -17.23 -15.22
C VAL A 25 36.35 -15.79 -14.92
N LEU A 26 37.21 -14.98 -14.32
CA LEU A 26 36.93 -13.57 -14.07
C LEU A 26 36.70 -12.78 -15.37
N LEU A 27 37.50 -13.06 -16.41
CA LEU A 27 37.33 -12.46 -17.73
C LEU A 27 35.99 -12.86 -18.35
N LEU A 28 35.60 -14.14 -18.28
CA LEU A 28 34.32 -14.61 -18.80
C LEU A 28 33.14 -13.92 -18.11
N PHE A 29 33.10 -13.91 -16.78
CA PHE A 29 32.03 -13.24 -16.04
C PHE A 29 32.04 -11.72 -16.23
N GLY A 30 33.22 -11.11 -16.33
CA GLY A 30 33.37 -9.69 -16.64
C GLY A 30 32.82 -9.32 -18.02
N LEU A 31 33.12 -10.14 -19.04
CA LEU A 31 32.58 -9.96 -20.40
C LEU A 31 31.07 -10.20 -20.44
N ALA A 32 30.56 -11.20 -19.74
CA ALA A 32 29.13 -11.49 -19.67
C ALA A 32 28.35 -10.37 -18.95
N GLU A 33 28.89 -9.84 -17.85
CA GLU A 33 28.34 -8.67 -17.15
C GLU A 33 28.34 -7.43 -18.05
N MET A 34 29.42 -7.19 -18.80
CA MET A 34 29.49 -6.08 -19.75
C MET A 34 28.45 -6.21 -20.87
N ALA A 35 28.33 -7.39 -21.46
CA ALA A 35 27.34 -7.68 -22.49
C ALA A 35 25.90 -7.47 -21.94
N ALA A 36 25.63 -7.93 -20.72
CA ALA A 36 24.35 -7.72 -20.06
C ALA A 36 24.07 -6.22 -19.82
N ARG A 37 25.06 -5.42 -19.39
CA ARG A 37 24.90 -3.95 -19.23
C ARG A 37 24.61 -3.24 -20.55
N ILE A 38 25.22 -3.68 -21.64
CA ILE A 38 24.91 -3.14 -22.98
C ILE A 38 23.48 -3.51 -23.38
N GLN A 39 23.06 -4.74 -23.11
CA GLN A 39 21.69 -5.19 -23.38
C GLN A 39 20.66 -4.41 -22.57
N GLU A 40 20.94 -4.05 -21.31
CA GLU A 40 20.04 -3.25 -20.47
C GLU A 40 19.70 -1.89 -21.06
N ARG A 41 20.60 -1.30 -21.87
CA ARG A 41 20.30 -0.04 -22.58
C ARG A 41 19.23 -0.22 -23.67
N ARG A 42 19.10 -1.42 -24.22
CA ARG A 42 18.09 -1.75 -25.24
C ARG A 42 16.81 -2.31 -24.63
N THR A 43 16.96 -3.08 -23.55
CA THR A 43 15.86 -3.70 -22.83
C THR A 43 16.10 -3.49 -21.35
N PRO A 44 15.54 -2.40 -20.79
CA PRO A 44 15.67 -2.12 -19.36
C PRO A 44 15.25 -3.34 -18.51
N PRO A 45 15.94 -3.58 -17.39
CA PRO A 45 15.59 -4.68 -16.50
C PRO A 45 14.16 -4.46 -15.97
N LEU A 46 13.49 -5.56 -15.65
CA LEU A 46 12.19 -5.49 -15.01
C LEU A 46 12.33 -4.79 -13.65
N PRO A 47 11.43 -3.82 -13.35
CA PRO A 47 11.36 -3.21 -12.04
C PRO A 47 11.07 -4.28 -11.00
N VAL A 48 11.78 -4.24 -9.87
CA VAL A 48 11.59 -5.18 -8.76
C VAL A 48 11.69 -4.42 -7.46
N ASP A 49 10.57 -4.37 -6.75
CA ASP A 49 10.52 -3.85 -5.39
C ASP A 49 11.22 -4.79 -4.41
N ILE A 50 12.51 -4.58 -4.20
CA ILE A 50 13.29 -5.33 -3.21
C ILE A 50 12.78 -4.95 -1.81
N GLY A 51 12.33 -5.95 -1.06
CA GLY A 51 11.70 -5.76 0.25
C GLY A 51 10.17 -5.59 0.19
N GLN A 52 9.58 -5.45 -1.01
CA GLN A 52 8.13 -5.43 -1.24
C GLN A 52 7.35 -4.40 -0.39
N GLY A 53 8.02 -3.30 -0.01
CA GLY A 53 7.48 -2.28 0.89
C GLY A 53 7.55 -2.61 2.38
N PHE A 54 8.16 -3.72 2.80
CA PHE A 54 8.43 -4.06 4.22
C PHE A 54 9.80 -3.58 4.70
N ASP A 55 10.57 -2.94 3.83
CA ASP A 55 11.91 -2.44 4.10
C ASP A 55 11.95 -0.92 4.03
N ARG A 56 12.76 -0.28 4.89
CA ARG A 56 12.93 1.18 4.89
C ARG A 56 13.60 1.70 3.64
N ASP A 57 14.41 0.87 2.97
CA ASP A 57 15.08 1.23 1.72
C ASP A 57 14.11 1.18 0.51
N SER A 58 12.90 0.65 0.70
CA SER A 58 11.88 0.46 -0.33
C SER A 58 10.96 1.69 -0.41
N THR A 59 11.54 2.84 -0.77
CA THR A 59 10.84 4.14 -0.83
C THR A 59 9.82 4.19 -1.98
N LEU A 60 8.74 4.93 -1.76
CA LEU A 60 7.70 5.16 -2.76
C LEU A 60 8.16 6.19 -3.79
N PHE A 61 8.89 7.24 -3.39
CA PHE A 61 9.33 8.29 -4.28
C PHE A 61 10.85 8.32 -4.45
N VAL A 62 11.29 8.75 -5.64
CA VAL A 62 12.69 8.99 -5.99
C VAL A 62 12.85 10.37 -6.62
N PRO A 63 14.02 11.02 -6.48
CA PRO A 63 14.28 12.29 -7.15
C PRO A 63 14.22 12.15 -8.68
N ALA A 64 13.52 13.09 -9.32
CA ALA A 64 13.47 13.28 -10.76
C ALA A 64 14.20 14.57 -11.16
N GLU A 65 14.29 14.83 -12.47
CA GLU A 65 14.86 16.07 -13.00
C GLU A 65 14.13 17.32 -12.48
N ASP A 66 14.82 18.46 -12.47
CA ASP A 66 14.30 19.78 -12.10
C ASP A 66 13.74 19.91 -10.67
N GLY A 67 14.24 19.09 -9.74
CA GLY A 67 13.83 19.15 -8.33
C GLY A 67 12.43 18.57 -8.07
N PHE A 68 11.96 17.70 -8.96
CA PHE A 68 10.75 16.92 -8.75
C PHE A 68 11.05 15.61 -8.00
N MET A 69 10.00 15.05 -7.41
CA MET A 69 9.92 13.66 -6.98
C MET A 69 8.95 12.93 -7.90
N GLU A 70 9.19 11.66 -8.14
CA GLU A 70 8.25 10.80 -8.88
C GLU A 70 8.15 9.41 -8.26
N THR A 71 7.06 8.70 -8.57
CA THR A 71 6.88 7.31 -8.12
C THR A 71 8.08 6.48 -8.58
N ASN A 72 8.73 5.81 -7.63
CA ASN A 72 9.82 4.88 -7.90
C ASN A 72 9.36 3.85 -8.95
N PRO A 73 10.07 3.70 -10.08
CA PRO A 73 9.71 2.72 -11.11
C PRO A 73 9.55 1.29 -10.58
N ASP A 74 10.30 0.93 -9.53
CA ASP A 74 10.17 -0.38 -8.85
C ASP A 74 8.81 -0.59 -8.17
N LYS A 75 8.09 0.50 -7.89
CA LYS A 75 6.75 0.51 -7.27
C LYS A 75 5.60 0.58 -8.28
N GLY A 76 5.90 0.75 -9.57
CA GLY A 76 4.89 1.01 -10.61
C GLY A 76 3.88 -0.12 -10.85
N VAL A 77 4.11 -1.32 -10.32
CA VAL A 77 3.13 -2.43 -10.35
C VAL A 77 2.04 -2.25 -9.28
N SER A 78 2.37 -1.61 -8.15
CA SER A 78 1.48 -1.51 -6.99
C SER A 78 0.92 -0.10 -6.78
N PHE A 79 1.52 0.93 -7.36
CA PHE A 79 1.17 2.32 -7.15
C PHE A 79 0.91 3.04 -8.47
N GLN A 80 0.01 4.02 -8.43
CA GLN A 80 -0.15 4.96 -9.53
C GLN A 80 1.10 5.82 -9.70
N TYR A 81 1.40 6.21 -10.94
CA TYR A 81 2.47 7.17 -11.18
C TYR A 81 2.05 8.54 -10.66
N GLN A 82 2.91 9.16 -9.86
CA GLN A 82 2.74 10.49 -9.30
C GLN A 82 4.02 11.28 -9.55
N ARG A 83 3.89 12.59 -9.71
CA ARG A 83 5.02 13.52 -9.83
C ARG A 83 4.66 14.85 -9.17
N PHE A 84 5.55 15.36 -8.32
CA PHE A 84 5.34 16.61 -7.60
C PHE A 84 6.67 17.30 -7.31
N ALA A 85 6.67 18.62 -7.09
CA ALA A 85 7.90 19.34 -6.76
C ALA A 85 8.38 18.99 -5.35
N LEU A 86 9.65 18.64 -5.16
CA LEU A 86 10.21 18.33 -3.84
C LEU A 86 10.00 19.48 -2.87
N ARG A 87 10.35 20.70 -3.30
CA ARG A 87 10.03 21.92 -2.56
C ARG A 87 8.63 22.35 -2.91
N LYS A 88 7.74 22.41 -1.91
CA LYS A 88 6.35 22.84 -2.11
C LYS A 88 6.29 24.27 -2.67
N PRO A 89 5.60 24.52 -3.80
CA PRO A 89 5.44 25.87 -4.31
C PRO A 89 4.66 26.78 -3.34
N PRO A 90 4.86 28.10 -3.40
CA PRO A 90 4.06 29.04 -2.62
C PRO A 90 2.57 28.91 -2.95
N ARG A 91 1.70 29.15 -1.96
CA ARG A 91 0.23 29.13 -2.12
C ARG A 91 -0.30 27.80 -2.70
N THR A 92 0.39 26.69 -2.43
CA THR A 92 -0.06 25.34 -2.77
C THR A 92 -0.50 24.59 -1.52
N LEU A 93 -1.69 24.00 -1.55
CA LEU A 93 -2.15 23.03 -0.56
C LEU A 93 -1.72 21.64 -1.01
N ARG A 94 -0.90 20.94 -0.23
CA ARG A 94 -0.37 19.61 -0.54
C ARG A 94 -0.95 18.55 0.39
N LEU A 95 -1.72 17.64 -0.18
CA LEU A 95 -2.34 16.52 0.51
C LEU A 95 -1.66 15.21 0.09
N PHE A 96 -1.46 14.30 1.03
CA PHE A 96 -1.05 12.92 0.74
C PHE A 96 -2.13 11.95 1.18
N ALA A 97 -2.50 11.00 0.32
CA ALA A 97 -3.52 10.00 0.59
C ALA A 97 -2.89 8.59 0.73
N LEU A 98 -2.85 8.06 1.95
CA LEU A 98 -2.32 6.74 2.29
C LEU A 98 -3.45 5.70 2.33
N GLY A 99 -3.19 4.52 1.78
CA GLY A 99 -4.12 3.40 1.89
C GLY A 99 -3.77 2.20 1.02
N GLY A 100 -4.73 1.27 0.92
CA GLY A 100 -4.64 0.11 0.04
C GLY A 100 -5.11 0.41 -1.39
N SER A 101 -5.56 -0.64 -2.08
CA SER A 101 -6.18 -0.57 -3.42
C SER A 101 -7.36 0.41 -3.47
N SER A 102 -8.16 0.49 -2.41
CA SER A 102 -9.27 1.44 -2.34
C SER A 102 -8.85 2.89 -2.48
N VAL A 103 -7.63 3.27 -2.05
CA VAL A 103 -7.06 4.62 -2.28
C VAL A 103 -6.41 4.71 -3.65
N ASN A 104 -5.74 3.63 -4.09
CA ASN A 104 -5.11 3.56 -5.41
C ASN A 104 -6.09 3.91 -6.54
N TYR A 105 -7.36 3.50 -6.39
CA TYR A 105 -8.40 3.70 -7.41
C TYR A 105 -9.13 5.05 -7.35
N LEU A 106 -8.75 5.98 -6.45
CA LEU A 106 -9.47 7.24 -6.24
C LEU A 106 -9.00 8.41 -7.11
N ASP A 107 -8.23 8.20 -8.18
CA ASP A 107 -7.72 9.31 -9.01
C ASP A 107 -8.84 10.19 -9.59
N TYR A 108 -10.00 9.60 -9.92
CA TYR A 108 -11.18 10.34 -10.36
C TYR A 108 -11.77 11.21 -9.24
N GLU A 109 -11.91 10.65 -8.04
CA GLU A 109 -12.42 11.35 -6.86
C GLU A 109 -11.44 12.43 -6.38
N PHE A 110 -10.14 12.17 -6.41
CA PHE A 110 -9.10 13.15 -6.09
C PHE A 110 -9.08 14.29 -7.10
N SER A 111 -9.32 14.02 -8.39
CA SER A 111 -9.46 15.07 -9.39
C SER A 111 -10.62 16.02 -9.09
N GLN A 112 -11.77 15.50 -8.67
CA GLN A 112 -12.91 16.33 -8.26
C GLN A 112 -12.66 17.04 -6.92
N LEU A 113 -12.09 16.33 -5.94
CA LEU A 113 -11.75 16.92 -4.64
C LEU A 113 -10.79 18.10 -4.80
N ARG A 114 -9.79 17.96 -5.67
CA ARG A 114 -8.85 19.02 -6.02
C ARG A 114 -9.58 20.26 -6.54
N GLN A 115 -10.46 20.11 -7.53
CA GLN A 115 -11.23 21.22 -8.10
C GLN A 115 -12.14 21.90 -7.07
N ASP A 116 -12.80 21.11 -6.22
CA ASP A 116 -13.69 21.60 -5.18
C ASP A 116 -12.90 22.39 -4.11
N LEU A 117 -11.72 21.92 -3.72
CA LEU A 117 -10.85 22.59 -2.75
C LEU A 117 -10.21 23.86 -3.33
N GLU A 118 -9.75 23.83 -4.58
CA GLU A 118 -9.24 25.02 -5.30
C GLU A 118 -10.31 26.11 -5.33
N THR A 119 -11.54 25.74 -5.64
CA THR A 119 -12.68 26.68 -5.66
C THR A 119 -12.99 27.21 -4.27
N ALA A 120 -13.09 26.32 -3.26
CA ALA A 120 -13.48 26.70 -1.91
C ALA A 120 -12.41 27.52 -1.17
N CYS A 121 -11.13 27.38 -1.55
CA CYS A 121 -9.99 27.99 -0.87
C CYS A 121 -9.17 28.92 -1.78
N ALA A 122 -9.75 29.43 -2.87
CA ALA A 122 -9.08 30.26 -3.89
C ALA A 122 -8.43 31.54 -3.34
N ASN A 123 -8.90 32.04 -2.19
CA ASN A 123 -8.28 33.17 -1.51
C ASN A 123 -6.91 32.83 -0.88
N ARG A 124 -6.69 31.56 -0.52
CA ARG A 124 -5.52 31.08 0.21
C ARG A 124 -4.54 30.31 -0.66
N PHE A 125 -5.07 29.48 -1.55
CA PHE A 125 -4.29 28.59 -2.39
C PHE A 125 -4.62 28.81 -3.86
N ASP A 126 -3.58 28.82 -4.69
CA ASP A 126 -3.71 28.91 -6.15
C ASP A 126 -3.76 27.49 -6.77
N HIS A 127 -3.20 26.51 -6.06
CA HIS A 127 -3.11 25.12 -6.50
C HIS A 127 -3.37 24.16 -5.34
N VAL A 128 -4.02 23.04 -5.64
CA VAL A 128 -4.14 21.92 -4.71
C VAL A 128 -3.45 20.70 -5.34
N GLU A 129 -2.52 20.10 -4.61
CA GLU A 129 -1.88 18.84 -4.97
C GLU A 129 -2.44 17.73 -4.07
N ILE A 130 -2.91 16.63 -4.67
CA ILE A 130 -3.30 15.42 -3.94
C ILE A 130 -2.44 14.28 -4.46
N ILE A 131 -1.47 13.85 -3.67
CA ILE A 131 -0.54 12.79 -4.02
C ILE A 131 -1.15 11.45 -3.57
N ASN A 132 -1.47 10.60 -4.54
CA ASN A 132 -2.03 9.27 -4.29
C ASN A 132 -0.92 8.28 -3.88
N CYS A 133 -0.96 7.84 -2.62
CA CYS A 133 -0.06 6.84 -2.05
C CYS A 133 -0.80 5.54 -1.72
N GLY A 134 -1.85 5.20 -2.48
CA GLY A 134 -2.57 3.94 -2.37
C GLY A 134 -1.82 2.79 -3.02
N GLY A 135 -1.50 1.74 -2.26
CA GLY A 135 -0.78 0.56 -2.76
C GLY A 135 -1.69 -0.67 -2.90
N LEU A 136 -1.58 -1.39 -4.02
CA LEU A 136 -2.33 -2.66 -4.21
C LEU A 136 -1.95 -3.69 -3.14
N SER A 137 -2.95 -4.20 -2.41
CA SER A 137 -2.81 -5.09 -1.25
C SER A 137 -2.03 -4.51 -0.04
N TYR A 138 -1.77 -3.19 0.00
CA TYR A 138 -1.06 -2.56 1.13
C TYR A 138 -1.97 -2.45 2.36
N GLY A 139 -1.43 -2.86 3.49
CA GLY A 139 -1.93 -2.69 4.85
C GLY A 139 -0.96 -1.86 5.68
N THR A 140 -1.27 -1.70 6.97
CA THR A 140 -0.61 -0.68 7.78
C THR A 140 0.87 -0.95 8.02
N HIS A 141 1.35 -2.20 7.96
CA HIS A 141 2.78 -2.50 8.22
C HIS A 141 3.70 -1.88 7.17
N ARG A 142 3.22 -1.71 5.94
CA ARG A 142 3.96 -1.02 4.89
C ARG A 142 3.64 0.47 4.87
N LEU A 143 2.40 0.86 5.17
CA LEU A 143 2.01 2.27 5.21
C LEU A 143 2.76 3.07 6.29
N VAL A 144 3.18 2.48 7.43
CA VAL A 144 4.04 3.19 8.39
C VAL A 144 5.37 3.64 7.76
N LEU A 145 5.92 2.88 6.80
CA LEU A 145 7.17 3.24 6.13
C LEU A 145 6.96 4.38 5.13
N ILE A 146 5.85 4.34 4.38
CA ILE A 146 5.47 5.44 3.49
C ILE A 146 5.15 6.71 4.31
N ALA A 147 4.46 6.56 5.45
CA ALA A 147 4.21 7.66 6.38
C ALA A 147 5.53 8.31 6.84
N ALA A 148 6.53 7.50 7.21
CA ALA A 148 7.86 7.98 7.60
C ALA A 148 8.63 8.66 6.45
N GLU A 149 8.33 8.32 5.20
CA GLU A 149 8.90 8.99 4.04
C GLU A 149 8.22 10.35 3.78
N ILE A 150 6.88 10.39 3.72
CA ILE A 150 6.16 11.57 3.23
C ILE A 150 6.23 12.79 4.15
N VAL A 151 6.59 12.63 5.42
CA VAL A 151 6.81 13.77 6.33
C VAL A 151 7.93 14.70 5.84
N HIS A 152 8.78 14.22 4.93
CA HIS A 152 9.87 15.00 4.33
C HIS A 152 9.48 15.79 3.07
N TYR A 153 8.20 15.76 2.66
CA TYR A 153 7.72 16.37 1.41
C TYR A 153 6.72 17.52 1.64
N ASP A 154 6.80 18.17 2.80
CA ASP A 154 6.00 19.34 3.21
C ASP A 154 4.46 19.15 3.11
N PRO A 155 3.89 18.01 3.58
CA PRO A 155 2.44 17.81 3.54
C PRO A 155 1.70 18.81 4.43
N ASP A 156 0.59 19.34 3.95
CA ASP A 156 -0.33 20.17 4.76
C ASP A 156 -1.34 19.32 5.51
N ILE A 157 -1.82 18.21 4.92
CA ILE A 157 -2.73 17.26 5.56
C ILE A 157 -2.47 15.87 4.96
N VAL A 158 -2.59 14.83 5.78
CA VAL A 158 -2.53 13.43 5.37
C VAL A 158 -3.90 12.77 5.55
N LEU A 159 -4.35 12.03 4.53
CA LEU A 159 -5.56 11.22 4.57
C LEU A 159 -5.13 9.75 4.74
N LEU A 160 -5.77 8.99 5.63
CA LEU A 160 -5.52 7.56 5.78
C LEU A 160 -6.82 6.75 5.70
N TYR A 161 -6.92 5.92 4.67
CA TYR A 161 -8.03 4.96 4.48
C TYR A 161 -7.45 3.55 4.31
N SER A 162 -7.39 2.80 5.41
CA SER A 162 -6.76 1.47 5.46
C SER A 162 -7.43 0.55 6.49
N GLY A 163 -7.31 -0.76 6.28
CA GLY A 163 -7.86 -1.81 7.15
C GLY A 163 -8.22 -3.10 6.41
N HIS A 164 -8.44 -3.04 5.08
CA HIS A 164 -8.83 -4.21 4.28
C HIS A 164 -7.76 -5.31 4.23
N ASN A 165 -6.47 -4.94 4.28
CA ASN A 165 -5.36 -5.82 3.93
C ASN A 165 -4.53 -6.29 5.13
N GLU A 166 -4.94 -6.00 6.38
CA GLU A 166 -4.13 -6.33 7.58
C GLU A 166 -3.82 -7.83 7.72
N PHE A 167 -4.72 -8.66 7.23
CA PHE A 167 -4.58 -10.12 7.21
C PHE A 167 -3.98 -10.65 5.90
N GLU A 168 -4.15 -9.94 4.78
CA GLU A 168 -3.55 -10.30 3.50
C GLU A 168 -2.02 -10.09 3.52
N GLU A 169 -1.55 -9.01 4.15
CA GLU A 169 -0.12 -8.70 4.24
C GLU A 169 0.68 -9.79 4.93
N VAL A 170 0.09 -10.63 5.78
CA VAL A 170 0.79 -11.70 6.50
C VAL A 170 1.46 -12.68 5.56
N GLN A 171 0.77 -13.06 4.50
CA GLN A 171 1.33 -13.98 3.52
C GLN A 171 2.45 -13.32 2.75
N GLN A 172 2.28 -12.05 2.39
CA GLN A 172 3.30 -11.27 1.69
C GLN A 172 4.53 -11.08 2.59
N MET A 173 4.36 -10.78 3.88
CA MET A 173 5.42 -10.73 4.88
C MET A 173 6.12 -12.07 5.05
N ARG A 174 5.40 -13.19 5.13
CA ARG A 174 6.01 -14.53 5.25
C ARG A 174 6.82 -14.85 3.98
N LEU A 175 6.29 -14.55 2.80
CA LEU A 175 7.01 -14.72 1.52
C LEU A 175 8.22 -13.79 1.42
N ALA A 176 8.10 -12.53 1.85
CA ALA A 176 9.19 -11.55 1.88
C ALA A 176 10.26 -11.90 2.93
N ASN A 177 9.89 -12.46 4.08
CA ASN A 177 10.83 -12.91 5.10
C ASN A 177 11.52 -14.23 4.74
N LEU A 178 10.93 -15.05 3.85
CA LEU A 178 11.48 -16.36 3.51
C LEU A 178 12.66 -16.31 2.51
N GLN A 179 12.94 -15.21 1.80
CA GLN A 179 14.01 -15.23 0.76
C GLN A 179 14.82 -13.94 0.52
N TYR A 180 14.56 -12.80 1.15
CA TYR A 180 15.15 -11.53 0.72
C TYR A 180 16.33 -11.07 1.60
N THR A 181 17.45 -11.75 1.42
CA THR A 181 18.72 -11.45 2.12
C THR A 181 19.53 -10.36 1.42
N SER A 182 20.49 -9.76 2.13
CA SER A 182 21.51 -8.83 1.60
C SER A 182 22.22 -9.37 0.35
N ALA A 183 22.27 -10.69 0.17
CA ALA A 183 22.81 -11.34 -1.01
C ALA A 183 22.00 -11.04 -2.28
N GLN A 184 20.66 -11.00 -2.22
CA GLN A 184 19.84 -10.60 -3.37
C GLN A 184 20.03 -9.12 -3.72
N ARG A 185 20.20 -8.23 -2.74
CA ARG A 185 20.56 -6.82 -2.99
C ARG A 185 21.93 -6.71 -3.67
N LEU A 186 22.90 -7.51 -3.24
CA LEU A 186 24.23 -7.54 -3.84
C LEU A 186 24.20 -8.10 -5.27
N LEU A 187 23.53 -9.23 -5.48
CA LEU A 187 23.34 -9.85 -6.79
C LEU A 187 22.52 -8.97 -7.73
N GLY A 188 21.54 -8.25 -7.18
CA GLY A 188 20.73 -7.26 -7.89
C GLY A 188 21.54 -6.11 -8.48
N LYS A 189 22.82 -5.92 -8.10
CA LYS A 189 23.75 -4.96 -8.74
C LYS A 189 24.37 -5.49 -10.04
N SER A 190 24.41 -6.81 -10.23
CA SER A 190 24.91 -7.46 -11.46
C SER A 190 23.85 -7.42 -12.56
N ALA A 191 24.22 -6.87 -13.72
CA ALA A 191 23.39 -6.88 -14.92
C ALA A 191 23.19 -8.31 -15.45
N LEU A 192 24.22 -9.17 -15.35
CA LEU A 192 24.11 -10.57 -15.76
C LEU A 192 23.06 -11.30 -14.91
N PHE A 193 23.06 -11.09 -13.60
CA PHE A 193 22.06 -11.66 -12.71
C PHE A 193 20.64 -11.17 -13.05
N ARG A 194 20.45 -9.84 -13.23
CA ARG A 194 19.15 -9.28 -13.64
C ARG A 194 18.68 -9.83 -14.97
N LEU A 195 19.56 -9.96 -15.96
CA LEU A 195 19.23 -10.55 -17.27
C LEU A 195 18.72 -11.99 -17.14
N ILE A 196 19.42 -12.83 -16.36
CA ILE A 196 19.01 -14.23 -16.12
C ILE A 196 17.67 -14.27 -15.38
N ARG A 197 17.55 -13.51 -14.28
CA ARG A 197 16.32 -13.40 -13.50
C ARG A 197 15.14 -12.99 -14.38
N ASP A 198 15.30 -11.94 -15.18
CA ASP A 198 14.24 -11.37 -16.02
C ASP A 198 13.86 -12.31 -17.16
N PHE A 199 14.81 -13.07 -17.71
CA PHE A 199 14.50 -14.12 -18.68
C PHE A 199 13.54 -15.15 -18.08
N TRP A 200 13.83 -15.65 -16.88
CA TRP A 200 12.94 -16.59 -16.19
C TRP A 200 11.61 -15.95 -15.78
N ALA A 201 11.64 -14.72 -15.28
CA ALA A 201 10.43 -13.99 -14.90
C ALA A 201 9.49 -13.77 -16.10
N ARG A 202 10.02 -13.33 -17.26
CA ARG A 202 9.24 -13.12 -18.48
C ARG A 202 8.63 -14.42 -19.00
N ARG A 203 9.37 -15.54 -18.96
CA ARG A 203 8.79 -16.86 -19.31
C ARG A 203 7.66 -17.25 -18.36
N ARG A 204 7.84 -17.02 -17.06
CA ARG A 204 6.82 -17.33 -16.06
C ARG A 204 5.56 -16.47 -16.24
N ILE A 205 5.73 -15.17 -16.48
CA ILE A 205 4.62 -14.24 -16.75
C ILE A 205 3.86 -14.67 -18.00
N ALA A 206 4.54 -14.99 -19.10
CA ALA A 206 3.90 -15.47 -20.33
C ALA A 206 3.03 -16.72 -20.08
N THR A 207 3.53 -17.70 -19.31
CA THR A 207 2.76 -18.89 -18.95
C THR A 207 1.55 -18.57 -18.06
N LEU A 208 1.68 -17.62 -17.12
CA LEU A 208 0.57 -17.21 -16.25
C LEU A 208 -0.49 -16.41 -17.00
N GLN A 209 -0.07 -15.57 -17.94
CA GLN A 209 -0.98 -14.78 -18.77
C GLN A 209 -1.77 -15.68 -19.72
N GLU A 210 -1.11 -16.65 -20.36
CA GLU A 210 -1.79 -17.68 -21.16
C GLU A 210 -2.79 -18.49 -20.32
N ALA A 211 -2.45 -18.84 -19.08
CA ALA A 211 -3.37 -19.50 -18.15
C ALA A 211 -4.52 -18.58 -17.68
N SER A 212 -4.28 -17.28 -17.55
CA SER A 212 -5.28 -16.27 -17.17
C SER A 212 -6.25 -15.95 -18.31
N ASP A 213 -5.76 -15.82 -19.53
CA ASP A 213 -6.57 -15.58 -20.73
C ASP A 213 -7.49 -16.78 -21.00
N LEU A 214 -7.00 -18.01 -20.77
CA LEU A 214 -7.79 -19.24 -20.80
C LEU A 214 -8.88 -19.28 -19.71
N ARG A 215 -8.65 -18.64 -18.55
CA ARG A 215 -9.64 -18.52 -17.45
C ARG A 215 -10.60 -17.36 -17.65
N THR A 216 -10.20 -16.29 -18.32
CA THR A 216 -11.07 -15.14 -18.63
C THR A 216 -12.11 -15.50 -19.69
N LEU A 217 -11.82 -16.50 -20.54
CA LEU A 217 -12.78 -17.16 -21.41
C LEU A 217 -13.76 -18.10 -20.68
N ALA A 218 -13.50 -18.43 -19.41
CA ALA A 218 -14.31 -19.31 -18.57
C ALA A 218 -14.68 -18.59 -17.26
N ASP A 219 -15.63 -17.65 -17.35
CA ASP A 219 -16.25 -16.88 -16.26
C ASP A 219 -15.33 -16.40 -15.12
N SER A 220 -15.13 -15.09 -15.10
CA SER A 220 -14.25 -14.31 -14.24
C SER A 220 -14.46 -14.55 -12.73
N ILE A 221 -13.58 -15.34 -12.13
CA ILE A 221 -13.19 -15.22 -10.73
C ILE A 221 -11.68 -14.98 -10.72
N PRO A 222 -11.18 -13.78 -10.37
CA PRO A 222 -9.75 -13.54 -10.25
C PRO A 222 -9.15 -14.46 -9.19
N ASP A 223 -8.30 -15.38 -9.62
CA ASP A 223 -7.56 -16.33 -8.79
C ASP A 223 -6.43 -15.61 -8.05
N SER A 224 -6.78 -14.76 -7.09
CA SER A 224 -5.91 -14.38 -5.98
C SER A 224 -5.89 -15.47 -4.88
N SER A 225 -6.71 -16.53 -5.04
CA SER A 225 -7.19 -17.50 -4.02
C SER A 225 -6.13 -18.25 -3.21
N LYS A 226 -4.87 -18.33 -3.65
CA LYS A 226 -3.84 -19.01 -2.86
C LYS A 226 -3.47 -18.25 -1.59
N ALA A 227 -3.63 -16.92 -1.59
CA ALA A 227 -3.47 -16.11 -0.38
C ALA A 227 -4.70 -16.13 0.56
N TRP A 228 -5.81 -16.73 0.14
CA TRP A 228 -7.13 -16.55 0.78
C TRP A 228 -7.58 -17.70 1.66
N LEU A 229 -6.73 -18.72 1.81
CA LEU A 229 -7.08 -19.98 2.48
C LEU A 229 -6.33 -20.21 3.77
N HIS A 230 -5.54 -19.23 4.27
CA HIS A 230 -4.82 -19.42 5.52
C HIS A 230 -5.75 -19.24 6.72
N PRO A 231 -6.05 -20.31 7.48
CA PRO A 231 -6.81 -20.14 8.72
C PRO A 231 -5.93 -19.46 9.77
N PHE A 232 -6.48 -18.44 10.43
CA PHE A 232 -5.85 -17.74 11.53
C PHE A 232 -6.39 -18.28 12.86
N THR A 233 -5.48 -18.53 13.80
CA THR A 233 -5.86 -18.82 15.18
C THR A 233 -6.37 -17.53 15.88
N PRO A 234 -7.18 -17.64 16.94
CA PRO A 234 -7.62 -16.47 17.70
C PRO A 234 -6.46 -15.63 18.26
N GLU A 235 -5.32 -16.24 18.56
CA GLU A 235 -4.11 -15.53 18.99
C GLU A 235 -3.46 -14.75 17.85
N GLU A 236 -3.35 -15.33 16.65
CA GLU A 236 -2.87 -14.63 15.46
C GLU A 236 -3.78 -13.44 15.11
N VAL A 237 -5.11 -13.61 15.21
CA VAL A 237 -6.06 -12.51 15.00
C VAL A 237 -5.81 -11.39 16.00
N ARG A 238 -5.71 -11.69 17.30
CA ARG A 238 -5.41 -10.68 18.33
C ARG A 238 -4.10 -9.95 18.06
N GLY A 239 -3.02 -10.70 17.81
CA GLY A 239 -1.72 -10.10 17.52
C GLY A 239 -1.72 -9.19 16.28
N ARG A 240 -2.55 -9.51 15.27
CA ARG A 240 -2.72 -8.65 14.09
C ARG A 240 -3.50 -7.40 14.37
N MET A 241 -4.59 -7.49 15.14
CA MET A 241 -5.35 -6.32 15.55
C MET A 241 -4.52 -5.39 16.44
N ASP A 242 -3.69 -5.96 17.34
CA ASP A 242 -2.74 -5.19 18.15
C ASP A 242 -1.70 -4.48 17.28
N ALA A 243 -1.15 -5.18 16.27
CA ALA A 243 -0.20 -4.58 15.32
C ALA A 243 -0.86 -3.46 14.50
N PHE A 244 -2.07 -3.67 13.99
CA PHE A 244 -2.85 -2.64 13.29
C PHE A 244 -3.04 -1.39 14.16
N LYS A 245 -3.49 -1.58 15.41
CA LYS A 245 -3.61 -0.49 16.37
C LYS A 245 -2.29 0.25 16.59
N ASN A 246 -1.21 -0.48 16.87
CA ASN A 246 0.11 0.11 17.11
C ASN A 246 0.62 0.88 15.89
N ASN A 247 0.37 0.40 14.67
CA ASN A 247 0.75 1.09 13.44
C ASN A 247 -0.04 2.39 13.26
N LEU A 248 -1.35 2.37 13.51
CA LEU A 248 -2.19 3.58 13.47
C LEU A 248 -1.75 4.62 14.51
N GLU A 249 -1.50 4.19 15.76
CA GLU A 249 -1.00 5.07 16.82
C GLU A 249 0.38 5.64 16.48
N SER A 250 1.26 4.84 15.85
CA SER A 250 2.58 5.27 15.40
C SER A 250 2.50 6.33 14.30
N MET A 251 1.64 6.15 13.30
CA MET A 251 1.40 7.16 12.26
C MET A 251 0.80 8.45 12.85
N ALA A 252 -0.18 8.33 13.74
CA ALA A 252 -0.78 9.49 14.41
C ALA A 252 0.26 10.28 15.22
N ALA A 253 1.12 9.58 15.98
CA ALA A 253 2.20 10.20 16.74
C ALA A 253 3.26 10.85 15.82
N LEU A 254 3.64 10.16 14.74
CA LEU A 254 4.60 10.65 13.75
C LEU A 254 4.12 11.98 13.14
N PHE A 255 2.91 12.02 12.59
CA PHE A 255 2.37 13.23 11.98
C PHE A 255 2.16 14.36 13.00
N SER A 256 1.67 14.03 14.21
CA SER A 256 1.54 15.01 15.29
C SER A 256 2.88 15.65 15.66
N SER A 257 3.97 14.87 15.76
CA SER A 257 5.31 15.40 16.07
C SER A 257 5.86 16.34 15.00
N HIS A 258 5.41 16.18 13.75
CA HIS A 258 5.74 17.05 12.62
C HIS A 258 4.71 18.17 12.41
N LYS A 259 3.69 18.28 13.27
CA LYS A 259 2.57 19.23 13.15
C LYS A 259 1.77 19.09 11.84
N ILE A 260 1.69 17.87 11.32
CA ILE A 260 0.91 17.53 10.13
C ILE A 260 -0.45 16.96 10.59
N PRO A 261 -1.58 17.61 10.28
CA PRO A 261 -2.91 17.03 10.48
C PRO A 261 -3.08 15.71 9.75
N LEU A 262 -3.53 14.68 10.47
CA LEU A 262 -3.98 13.41 9.92
C LEU A 262 -5.52 13.39 9.89
N ILE A 263 -6.12 12.72 8.91
CA ILE A 263 -7.55 12.37 8.89
C ILE A 263 -7.66 10.86 8.75
N LEU A 264 -8.29 10.19 9.71
CA LEU A 264 -8.51 8.74 9.68
C LEU A 264 -9.89 8.44 9.07
N GLY A 265 -9.96 7.46 8.18
CA GLY A 265 -11.24 6.96 7.63
C GLY A 265 -11.54 5.53 8.06
N THR A 266 -12.76 5.26 8.53
CA THR A 266 -13.26 3.89 8.74
C THR A 266 -13.46 3.18 7.40
N VAL A 267 -13.46 1.85 7.39
CA VAL A 267 -13.60 1.03 6.18
C VAL A 267 -14.84 0.12 6.26
N PRO A 268 -15.90 0.37 5.47
CA PRO A 268 -17.10 -0.48 5.48
C PRO A 268 -16.79 -1.88 4.91
N SER A 269 -17.34 -2.90 5.56
CA SER A 269 -17.34 -4.27 5.04
C SER A 269 -18.54 -4.48 4.11
N ASN A 270 -18.39 -5.23 3.01
CA ASN A 270 -19.53 -5.62 2.19
C ASN A 270 -20.29 -6.78 2.88
N LEU A 271 -21.37 -6.47 3.60
CA LEU A 271 -22.19 -7.47 4.28
C LEU A 271 -23.10 -8.24 3.31
N PHE A 272 -23.36 -7.68 2.12
CA PHE A 272 -24.29 -8.26 1.15
C PHE A 272 -23.63 -9.28 0.22
N ARG A 273 -22.33 -9.10 -0.09
CA ARG A 273 -21.49 -9.98 -0.91
C ARG A 273 -20.07 -10.03 -0.33
N PRO A 274 -19.87 -10.54 0.90
CA PRO A 274 -18.53 -10.68 1.44
C PRO A 274 -17.77 -11.78 0.70
N ASN A 275 -16.44 -11.73 0.77
CA ASN A 275 -15.59 -12.82 0.34
C ASN A 275 -15.17 -13.66 1.55
N LEU A 276 -15.90 -14.75 1.79
CA LEU A 276 -15.68 -15.69 2.89
C LEU A 276 -15.53 -17.11 2.33
N PRO A 277 -14.31 -17.62 2.13
CA PRO A 277 -14.12 -19.00 1.70
C PRO A 277 -14.21 -19.96 2.90
N GLY A 278 -14.56 -21.22 2.63
CA GLY A 278 -14.59 -22.28 3.64
C GLY A 278 -15.88 -22.32 4.47
N ALA A 279 -15.79 -22.83 5.69
CA ALA A 279 -16.95 -23.08 6.55
C ALA A 279 -17.73 -21.81 6.90
N ASP A 280 -17.02 -20.69 7.12
CA ASP A 280 -17.65 -19.41 7.44
C ASP A 280 -18.47 -18.86 6.27
N GLY A 281 -18.06 -19.15 5.02
CA GLY A 281 -18.85 -18.82 3.83
C GLY A 281 -20.17 -19.57 3.79
N THR A 282 -20.15 -20.87 4.11
CA THR A 282 -21.38 -21.67 4.20
C THR A 282 -22.30 -21.18 5.31
N LEU A 283 -21.74 -20.79 6.48
CA LEU A 283 -22.52 -20.18 7.55
C LEU A 283 -23.11 -18.83 7.13
N TYR A 284 -22.43 -18.09 6.25
CA TYR A 284 -22.89 -16.80 5.78
C TYR A 284 -24.11 -16.90 4.84
N GLU A 285 -24.37 -18.05 4.22
CA GLU A 285 -25.59 -18.26 3.42
C GLU A 285 -26.86 -18.03 4.25
N GLU A 286 -26.84 -18.35 5.56
CA GLU A 286 -27.95 -18.04 6.47
C GLU A 286 -28.22 -16.53 6.58
N VAL A 287 -27.16 -15.71 6.50
CA VAL A 287 -27.27 -14.25 6.52
C VAL A 287 -27.88 -13.74 5.22
N ILE A 288 -27.49 -14.32 4.09
CA ILE A 288 -28.09 -14.01 2.78
C ILE A 288 -29.57 -14.35 2.78
N ASP A 289 -29.94 -15.53 3.28
CA ASP A 289 -31.32 -15.97 3.49
C ASP A 289 -32.15 -14.97 4.32
N LEU A 290 -31.57 -14.39 5.38
CA LEU A 290 -32.22 -13.36 6.19
C LEU A 290 -32.45 -12.08 5.37
N PHE A 291 -31.49 -11.67 4.55
CA PHE A 291 -31.65 -10.51 3.67
C PHE A 291 -32.72 -10.73 2.60
N GLU A 292 -32.77 -11.91 1.98
CA GLU A 292 -33.80 -12.27 0.99
C GLU A 292 -35.21 -12.29 1.60
N LYS A 293 -35.34 -12.69 2.86
CA LYS A 293 -36.59 -12.65 3.62
C LYS A 293 -36.95 -11.25 4.16
N GLY A 294 -36.14 -10.23 3.85
CA GLY A 294 -36.33 -8.86 4.34
C GLY A 294 -36.03 -8.67 5.83
N GLN A 295 -35.38 -9.64 6.48
CA GLN A 295 -35.02 -9.62 7.90
C GLN A 295 -33.69 -8.91 8.14
N TYR A 296 -33.53 -7.70 7.61
CA TYR A 296 -32.25 -6.98 7.56
C TYR A 296 -31.60 -6.77 8.93
N ALA A 297 -32.37 -6.42 9.97
CA ALA A 297 -31.81 -6.23 11.30
C ALA A 297 -31.21 -7.52 11.90
N ALA A 298 -31.79 -8.69 11.59
CA ALA A 298 -31.25 -9.97 12.03
C ALA A 298 -29.99 -10.34 11.22
N GLY A 299 -30.07 -10.20 9.89
CA GLY A 299 -28.93 -10.44 9.00
C GLY A 299 -27.74 -9.54 9.31
N LEU A 300 -27.97 -8.27 9.66
CA LEU A 300 -26.91 -7.34 10.09
C LEU A 300 -26.18 -7.81 11.35
N ARG A 301 -26.93 -8.24 12.37
CA ARG A 301 -26.30 -8.72 13.62
C ARG A 301 -25.47 -9.97 13.36
N GLN A 302 -26.04 -10.95 12.67
CA GLN A 302 -25.36 -12.22 12.41
C GLN A 302 -24.19 -12.05 11.43
N GLY A 303 -24.36 -11.25 10.37
CA GLY A 303 -23.29 -10.98 9.40
C GLY A 303 -22.09 -10.25 9.99
N ARG A 304 -22.32 -9.23 10.83
CA ARG A 304 -21.24 -8.53 11.55
C ARG A 304 -20.52 -9.45 12.53
N GLU A 305 -21.25 -10.30 13.24
CA GLU A 305 -20.66 -11.28 14.17
C GLU A 305 -19.83 -12.34 13.42
N LEU A 306 -20.34 -12.87 12.31
CA LEU A 306 -19.61 -13.83 11.48
C LEU A 306 -18.33 -13.20 10.90
N LEU A 307 -18.41 -12.04 10.27
CA LEU A 307 -17.22 -11.38 9.71
C LEU A 307 -16.16 -11.02 10.76
N ARG A 308 -16.58 -10.62 11.97
CA ARG A 308 -15.66 -10.35 13.08
C ARG A 308 -14.82 -11.58 13.44
N ASN A 309 -15.40 -12.76 13.35
CA ASN A 309 -14.80 -14.01 13.79
C ASN A 309 -14.29 -14.90 12.66
N ALA A 310 -14.58 -14.54 11.41
CA ALA A 310 -14.25 -15.35 10.24
C ALA A 310 -12.75 -15.59 10.10
N SER A 311 -12.40 -16.81 9.67
CA SER A 311 -11.05 -17.24 9.37
C SER A 311 -11.09 -18.33 8.30
N PRO A 312 -10.53 -18.10 7.10
CA PRO A 312 -9.64 -17.01 6.72
C PRO A 312 -10.31 -15.63 6.65
N ARG A 313 -9.55 -14.57 6.95
CA ARG A 313 -10.04 -13.19 7.08
C ARG A 313 -9.36 -12.30 6.05
N HIS A 314 -10.13 -11.71 5.14
CA HIS A 314 -9.58 -10.95 4.02
C HIS A 314 -10.39 -9.69 3.66
N GLN A 315 -11.14 -9.18 4.64
CA GLN A 315 -11.83 -7.88 4.58
C GLN A 315 -11.77 -7.23 5.95
N SER A 316 -12.12 -5.94 6.01
CA SER A 316 -12.36 -5.28 7.29
C SER A 316 -13.60 -5.85 7.98
N SER A 317 -13.69 -5.64 9.29
CA SER A 317 -14.87 -5.88 10.10
C SER A 317 -15.08 -4.71 11.07
N ASP A 318 -16.11 -4.82 11.90
CA ASP A 318 -16.35 -3.91 13.02
C ASP A 318 -15.12 -3.75 13.93
N ALA A 319 -14.30 -4.79 14.10
CA ALA A 319 -13.14 -4.74 14.98
C ALA A 319 -12.07 -3.73 14.49
N GLU A 320 -11.80 -3.68 13.18
CA GLU A 320 -10.89 -2.69 12.60
C GLU A 320 -11.44 -1.28 12.77
N ASN A 321 -12.75 -1.09 12.52
CA ASN A 321 -13.42 0.19 12.66
C ASN A 321 -13.47 0.69 14.11
N GLU A 322 -13.65 -0.20 15.08
CA GLU A 322 -13.54 0.10 16.51
C GLU A 322 -12.16 0.61 16.88
N ILE A 323 -11.10 -0.04 16.40
CA ILE A 323 -9.72 0.40 16.63
C ILE A 323 -9.48 1.78 16.01
N MET A 324 -9.91 2.01 14.78
CA MET A 324 -9.75 3.32 14.12
C MET A 324 -10.47 4.44 14.89
N ARG A 325 -11.70 4.19 15.34
CA ARG A 325 -12.45 5.13 16.19
C ARG A 325 -11.76 5.37 17.53
N GLU A 326 -11.21 4.33 18.14
CA GLU A 326 -10.44 4.42 19.38
C GLU A 326 -9.21 5.31 19.21
N VAL A 327 -8.39 5.04 18.19
CA VAL A 327 -7.17 5.80 17.89
C VAL A 327 -7.51 7.25 17.57
N ALA A 328 -8.54 7.50 16.74
CA ALA A 328 -8.99 8.84 16.41
C ALA A 328 -9.34 9.65 17.68
N ARG A 329 -10.12 9.06 18.58
CA ARG A 329 -10.49 9.69 19.86
C ARG A 329 -9.28 9.90 20.77
N LYS A 330 -8.42 8.89 20.93
CA LYS A 330 -7.24 8.92 21.82
C LYS A 330 -6.24 9.99 21.37
N HIS A 331 -5.98 10.09 20.07
CA HIS A 331 -5.01 11.02 19.50
C HIS A 331 -5.63 12.35 19.04
N LYS A 332 -6.94 12.55 19.23
CA LYS A 332 -7.70 13.72 18.78
C LYS A 332 -7.53 13.99 17.28
N VAL A 333 -7.48 12.92 16.50
CA VAL A 333 -7.36 12.95 15.05
C VAL A 333 -8.77 12.99 14.44
N PRO A 334 -9.06 13.90 13.50
CA PRO A 334 -10.33 13.90 12.77
C PRO A 334 -10.66 12.55 12.15
N LEU A 335 -11.90 12.10 12.35
CA LEU A 335 -12.42 10.85 11.80
C LEU A 335 -13.42 11.15 10.66
N ALA A 336 -13.12 10.67 9.45
CA ALA A 336 -14.08 10.51 8.37
C ALA A 336 -14.77 9.14 8.52
N ASP A 337 -15.94 9.09 9.18
CA ASP A 337 -16.63 7.82 9.44
C ASP A 337 -17.39 7.33 8.20
N VAL A 338 -16.64 6.80 7.23
CA VAL A 338 -17.15 6.28 5.95
C VAL A 338 -18.09 5.10 6.19
N GLU A 339 -17.79 4.21 7.13
CA GLU A 339 -18.67 3.09 7.47
C GLU A 339 -20.07 3.60 7.84
N ALA A 340 -20.16 4.55 8.78
CA ALA A 340 -21.44 5.09 9.22
C ALA A 340 -22.20 5.78 8.08
N ALA A 341 -21.51 6.50 7.20
CA ALA A 341 -22.14 7.17 6.07
C ALA A 341 -22.63 6.21 5.00
N ILE A 342 -21.88 5.14 4.71
CA ILE A 342 -22.30 4.07 3.78
C ILE A 342 -23.51 3.34 4.37
N VAL A 343 -23.48 2.95 5.64
CA VAL A 343 -24.65 2.36 6.33
C VAL A 343 -25.87 3.28 6.20
N SER A 344 -25.70 4.58 6.46
CA SER A 344 -26.83 5.52 6.39
C SER A 344 -27.38 5.73 4.98
N ALA A 345 -26.57 5.49 3.94
CA ALA A 345 -26.96 5.70 2.54
C ALA A 345 -27.56 4.43 1.90
N GLU A 346 -27.29 3.25 2.46
CA GLU A 346 -27.84 1.99 1.96
C GLU A 346 -29.34 1.85 2.26
N PRO A 347 -30.16 1.29 1.34
CA PRO A 347 -31.63 1.27 1.48
C PRO A 347 -32.15 0.68 2.79
N ASN A 348 -31.49 -0.34 3.34
CA ASN A 348 -31.88 -0.99 4.59
C ASN A 348 -30.78 -0.94 5.65
N GLY A 349 -29.81 -0.04 5.51
CA GLY A 349 -28.67 0.02 6.42
C GLY A 349 -27.68 -1.14 6.29
N VAL A 350 -27.71 -1.87 5.16
CA VAL A 350 -26.81 -3.00 4.89
C VAL A 350 -25.74 -2.58 3.89
N PRO A 351 -24.50 -2.31 4.34
CA PRO A 351 -23.36 -2.10 3.47
C PRO A 351 -23.22 -3.20 2.42
N GLY A 352 -23.18 -2.83 1.15
CA GLY A 352 -23.01 -3.77 0.04
C GLY A 352 -24.25 -3.97 -0.82
N GLN A 353 -25.41 -3.48 -0.41
CA GLN A 353 -26.63 -3.58 -1.23
C GLN A 353 -26.48 -2.81 -2.55
N THR A 354 -25.93 -1.59 -2.49
CA THR A 354 -25.88 -0.71 -3.66
C THR A 354 -24.59 0.08 -3.83
N LEU A 355 -23.74 0.18 -2.80
CA LEU A 355 -22.58 1.10 -2.82
C LEU A 355 -21.22 0.41 -3.03
N PHE A 356 -21.21 -0.87 -3.36
CA PHE A 356 -20.01 -1.65 -3.65
C PHE A 356 -19.97 -2.15 -5.10
N ASN A 357 -18.78 -2.17 -5.69
CA ASN A 357 -18.54 -2.72 -7.03
C ASN A 357 -18.22 -4.22 -6.96
N ASP A 358 -17.52 -4.62 -5.91
CA ASP A 358 -17.17 -6.01 -5.62
C ASP A 358 -17.28 -6.28 -4.11
N HIS A 359 -16.64 -7.35 -3.64
CA HIS A 359 -16.69 -7.73 -2.23
C HIS A 359 -15.97 -6.76 -1.28
N CYS A 360 -15.12 -5.85 -1.77
CA CYS A 360 -14.27 -4.98 -0.95
C CYS A 360 -14.35 -3.50 -1.36
N HIS A 361 -14.42 -3.19 -2.65
CA HIS A 361 -14.30 -1.85 -3.18
C HIS A 361 -15.66 -1.18 -3.35
N LEU A 362 -15.76 0.05 -2.86
CA LEU A 362 -16.90 0.93 -3.12
C LEU A 362 -17.02 1.20 -4.63
N ASN A 363 -18.25 1.37 -5.11
CA ASN A 363 -18.51 1.82 -6.47
C ASN A 363 -18.44 3.36 -6.55
N PRO A 364 -18.63 3.99 -7.73
CA PRO A 364 -18.52 5.43 -7.87
C PRO A 364 -19.41 6.26 -6.91
N GLU A 365 -20.63 5.80 -6.60
CA GLU A 365 -21.51 6.50 -5.66
C GLU A 365 -21.02 6.35 -4.21
N GLY A 366 -20.52 5.17 -3.81
CA GLY A 366 -19.88 4.97 -2.52
C GLY A 366 -18.59 5.81 -2.37
N ASN A 367 -17.75 5.84 -3.40
CA ASN A 367 -16.54 6.65 -3.44
C ASN A 367 -16.84 8.16 -3.36
N LYS A 368 -17.94 8.61 -3.97
CA LYS A 368 -18.41 10.00 -3.83
C LYS A 368 -18.74 10.34 -2.37
N ILE A 369 -19.39 9.46 -1.63
CA ILE A 369 -19.66 9.65 -0.19
C ILE A 369 -18.34 9.74 0.59
N LEU A 370 -17.41 8.82 0.35
CA LEU A 370 -16.07 8.85 0.95
C LEU A 370 -15.37 10.19 0.69
N ARG A 371 -15.33 10.64 -0.57
CA ARG A 371 -14.72 11.91 -0.98
C ARG A 371 -15.30 13.10 -0.25
N LEU A 372 -16.64 13.19 -0.18
CA LEU A 372 -17.33 14.31 0.47
C LEU A 372 -17.05 14.38 1.98
N LEU A 373 -16.93 13.22 2.65
CA LEU A 373 -16.53 13.18 4.06
C LEU A 373 -15.11 13.71 4.27
N TYR A 374 -14.14 13.25 3.48
CA TYR A 374 -12.77 13.75 3.56
C TYR A 374 -12.70 15.24 3.23
N GLN A 375 -13.41 15.70 2.20
CA GLN A 375 -13.52 17.12 1.84
C GLN A 375 -13.99 17.96 3.03
N GLN A 376 -15.05 17.52 3.71
CA GLN A 376 -15.57 18.21 4.89
C GLN A 376 -14.49 18.33 5.98
N LYS A 377 -13.78 17.24 6.29
CA LYS A 377 -12.72 17.24 7.31
C LYS A 377 -11.53 18.11 6.94
N ILE A 378 -11.14 18.13 5.66
CA ILE A 378 -10.10 19.03 5.14
C ILE A 378 -10.52 20.49 5.37
N LEU A 379 -11.74 20.87 4.96
CA LEU A 379 -12.24 22.24 5.12
C LEU A 379 -12.35 22.65 6.59
N ASP A 380 -12.75 21.74 7.48
CA ASP A 380 -12.82 22.00 8.92
C ASP A 380 -11.42 22.30 9.50
N ILE A 381 -10.39 21.54 9.11
CA ILE A 381 -8.99 21.77 9.52
C ILE A 381 -8.51 23.14 9.01
N LEU A 382 -8.75 23.43 7.73
CA LEU A 382 -8.29 24.68 7.11
C LEU A 382 -8.93 25.91 7.77
N ARG A 383 -10.21 25.86 8.11
CA ARG A 383 -10.92 26.94 8.83
C ARG A 383 -10.40 27.16 10.25
N CYS A 384 -10.08 26.08 10.97
CA CYS A 384 -9.53 26.17 12.32
C CYS A 384 -8.14 26.84 12.34
N GLY A 385 -7.31 26.61 11.31
CA GLY A 385 -6.02 27.28 11.16
C GLY A 385 -6.15 28.81 11.09
N ASP A 386 -7.13 29.32 10.34
CA ASP A 386 -7.38 30.76 10.19
C ASP A 386 -7.74 31.43 11.52
N ALA A 387 -8.47 30.73 12.39
CA ALA A 387 -8.85 31.26 13.71
C ALA A 387 -7.69 31.33 14.71
N SER A 388 -6.59 30.62 14.46
CA SER A 388 -5.36 30.69 15.26
C SER A 388 -4.41 31.80 14.78
N GLU A 389 -4.20 31.97 13.47
CA GLU A 389 -3.35 33.04 12.93
C GLU A 389 -3.93 34.45 13.18
N GLY A 390 -5.26 34.58 13.19
CA GLY A 390 -5.95 35.85 13.51
C GLY A 390 -5.87 36.27 14.98
N ARG A 391 -5.49 35.38 15.91
CA ARG A 391 -5.27 35.72 17.33
C ARG A 391 -3.82 36.13 17.61
N ASP A 392 -2.86 35.55 16.90
CA ASP A 392 -1.44 35.87 17.05
C ASP A 392 -1.04 37.20 16.39
N THR A 393 -1.92 37.78 15.56
CA THR A 393 -1.73 39.13 14.96
C THR A 393 -2.35 40.27 15.77
N LEU A 394 -3.00 39.97 16.90
CA LEU A 394 -3.63 40.94 17.81
C LEU A 394 -2.95 41.02 19.19
N GLN A 395 -1.78 40.40 19.37
CA GLN A 395 -0.87 40.60 20.51
C GLN A 395 0.39 41.31 20.04
#